data_AF-A0AAN5D2B3-F1
#
_entry.id   AF-A0AAN5D2B3-F1
#
_cell.length_a   1.000
_cell.length_b   1.000
_cell.length_c   1.000
_cell.angle_alpha   90.00
_cell.angle_beta   90.00
_cell.angle_gamma   90.00
#
_symmetry.space_group_name_H-M   'P 1'
#
loop_
_entity.id
_entity.type
_entity.pdbx_description
1 polymer ?
#
loop_
_entity_poly.entity_id
_entity_poly.type
_entity_poly.pdbx_seq_one_letter_code
_entity_poly.pdbx_strand_id
1 'polypeptide(L)'
;MPHENRRAALPKDSAEIVLRCDTSHNRRWKCEAEVEITLRRHGGYGFFVSDYTYVHKFPFSANETDFEWRDNSSISWKTLAKPNAIDDKIIVDIKNRIIHLEKGAPIADTAK
;
A
#
# COMPACT_ATOMS: atom_id res chain seq x y z
N MET A 1 -2.21 -27.39 6.79
CA MET A 1 -2.91 -27.30 5.49
C MET A 1 -2.43 -26.02 4.82
N PRO A 2 -1.84 -26.04 3.62
CA PRO A 2 -1.40 -24.82 2.97
C PRO A 2 -2.64 -24.08 2.45
N HIS A 3 -2.87 -22.87 2.94
CA HIS A 3 -3.84 -21.95 2.34
C HIS A 3 -3.26 -21.47 1.00
N GLU A 4 -3.54 -22.23 -0.06
CA GLU A 4 -3.35 -21.77 -1.42
C GLU A 4 -4.33 -20.61 -1.67
N ASN A 5 -3.85 -19.39 -1.46
CA ASN A 5 -4.54 -18.15 -1.80
C ASN A 5 -4.73 -18.07 -3.32
N ARG A 6 -5.74 -18.77 -3.86
CA ARG A 6 -6.27 -18.50 -5.19
C ARG A 6 -6.95 -17.13 -5.16
N ARG A 7 -6.15 -16.07 -5.34
CA ARG A 7 -6.65 -14.71 -5.50
C ARG A 7 -7.34 -14.58 -6.86
N ALA A 8 -8.55 -14.03 -6.86
CA ALA A 8 -9.24 -13.71 -8.09
C ALA A 8 -8.47 -12.61 -8.85
N ALA A 9 -8.39 -12.73 -10.17
CA ALA A 9 -7.83 -11.68 -11.01
C ALA A 9 -8.63 -10.39 -10.83
N LEU A 10 -7.94 -9.26 -10.65
CA LEU A 10 -8.58 -7.96 -10.65
C LEU A 10 -9.21 -7.66 -12.03
N PRO A 11 -10.30 -6.87 -12.10
CA PRO A 11 -10.87 -6.43 -13.37
C PRO A 11 -9.83 -5.72 -14.25
N LYS A 12 -9.94 -5.89 -15.57
CA LYS A 12 -8.98 -5.36 -16.57
C LYS A 12 -8.74 -3.84 -16.47
N ASP A 13 -9.71 -3.09 -15.94
CA ASP A 13 -9.66 -1.62 -15.80
C ASP A 13 -9.55 -1.16 -14.34
N SER A 14 -8.90 -1.96 -13.50
CA SER A 14 -8.57 -1.60 -12.12
C SER A 14 -7.11 -1.20 -11.97
N ALA A 15 -6.86 -0.34 -10.99
CA ALA A 15 -5.53 -0.08 -10.48
C ALA A 15 -5.40 -0.68 -9.08
N GLU A 16 -4.18 -1.09 -8.76
CA GLU A 16 -3.82 -1.67 -7.47
C GLU A 16 -2.75 -0.78 -6.83
N ILE A 17 -2.90 -0.51 -5.52
CA ILE A 17 -1.86 0.13 -4.71
C ILE A 17 -1.18 -0.97 -3.90
N VAL A 18 0.14 -1.09 -4.06
CA VAL A 18 0.97 -2.04 -3.32
C VAL A 18 1.94 -1.25 -2.44
N LEU A 19 1.87 -1.50 -1.14
CA LEU A 19 2.81 -0.96 -0.16
C LEU A 19 3.76 -2.04 0.29
N ARG A 20 5.05 -1.78 0.15
CA ARG A 20 6.09 -2.68 0.59
C ARG A 20 6.84 -2.05 1.75
N CYS A 21 6.96 -2.78 2.85
CA CYS A 21 7.83 -2.40 3.94
C CYS A 21 9.15 -3.15 3.77
N ASP A 22 10.17 -2.42 3.33
CA ASP A 22 11.53 -2.94 3.26
C ASP A 22 12.33 -2.35 4.42
N THR A 23 12.75 -3.20 5.36
CA THR A 23 13.74 -2.79 6.36
C THR A 23 15.05 -3.50 6.00
N SER A 24 16.13 -2.71 5.94
CA SER A 24 17.49 -3.18 5.61
C SER A 24 17.74 -4.59 6.18
N HIS A 25 18.08 -5.53 5.30
CA HIS A 25 17.81 -6.97 5.37
C HIS A 25 18.45 -7.78 6.53
N ASN A 26 19.05 -7.13 7.52
CA ASN A 26 19.96 -7.80 8.44
C ASN A 26 19.32 -8.16 9.79
N ARG A 27 17.99 -8.02 9.96
CA ARG A 27 17.28 -8.37 11.20
C ARG A 27 15.91 -8.94 10.91
N ARG A 28 15.43 -9.85 11.76
CA ARG A 28 14.00 -10.17 11.81
C ARG A 28 13.23 -8.93 12.26
N TRP A 29 12.06 -8.71 11.70
CA TRP A 29 11.21 -7.59 12.11
C TRP A 29 9.74 -7.92 11.89
N LYS A 30 8.90 -7.26 12.67
CA LYS A 30 7.46 -7.17 12.47
C LYS A 30 7.04 -5.73 12.71
N CYS A 31 6.20 -5.17 11.86
CA CYS A 31 5.63 -3.87 12.13
C CYS A 31 4.13 -3.86 11.87
N GLU A 32 3.39 -3.17 12.73
CA GLU A 32 2.00 -2.85 12.50
C GLU A 32 1.95 -1.43 11.96
N ALA A 33 1.39 -1.27 10.76
CA ALA A 33 1.25 0.03 10.14
C ALA A 33 -0.22 0.38 9.97
N GLU A 34 -0.52 1.66 10.18
CA GLU A 34 -1.74 2.29 9.72
C GLU A 34 -1.40 3.10 8.47
N VAL A 35 -2.17 2.89 7.42
CA VAL A 35 -1.99 3.56 6.14
C VAL A 35 -3.25 4.32 5.82
N GLU A 36 -3.08 5.62 5.62
CA GLU A 36 -4.08 6.52 5.09
C GLU A 36 -3.73 6.81 3.62
N ILE A 37 -4.56 6.35 2.69
CA ILE A 37 -4.42 6.65 1.26
C ILE A 37 -5.42 7.74 0.92
N THR A 38 -4.95 8.82 0.33
CA THR A 38 -5.76 9.95 -0.10
C THR A 38 -5.62 10.17 -1.60
N LEU A 39 -6.73 10.04 -2.33
CA LEU A 39 -6.80 10.43 -3.74
C LEU A 39 -7.22 11.90 -3.84
N ARG A 40 -6.30 12.75 -4.31
CA ARG A 40 -6.56 14.18 -4.43
C ARG A 40 -7.37 14.47 -5.70
N ARG A 41 -8.59 14.99 -5.50
CA ARG A 41 -9.43 15.47 -6.61
C ARG A 41 -9.11 16.93 -6.93
N HIS A 42 -8.69 17.20 -8.15
CA HIS A 42 -8.50 18.58 -8.59
C HIS A 42 -9.81 19.20 -9.09
N GLY A 43 -10.35 20.18 -8.38
CA GLY A 43 -11.27 21.15 -8.97
C GLY A 43 -10.46 22.08 -9.88
N GLY A 44 -10.96 22.37 -11.08
CA GLY A 44 -10.26 23.15 -12.12
C GLY A 44 -9.82 24.58 -11.77
N TYR A 45 -9.83 24.97 -10.49
CA TYR A 45 -9.42 26.26 -9.96
C TYR A 45 -8.57 26.16 -8.68
N GLY A 46 -7.81 25.07 -8.50
CA GLY A 46 -6.85 24.94 -7.38
C GLY A 46 -7.46 24.57 -6.03
N PHE A 47 -8.75 24.22 -5.98
CA PHE A 47 -9.42 23.72 -4.79
C PHE A 47 -9.61 22.20 -4.89
N PHE A 48 -9.19 21.47 -3.85
CA PHE A 48 -9.44 20.04 -3.73
C PHE A 48 -10.90 19.83 -3.30
N VAL A 49 -11.71 19.17 -4.14
CA VAL A 49 -13.18 19.17 -3.96
C VAL A 49 -13.68 17.99 -3.12
N SER A 50 -12.89 16.93 -2.97
CA SER A 50 -13.20 15.81 -2.08
C SER A 50 -12.04 14.83 -2.10
N ASP A 51 -11.51 14.50 -0.93
CA ASP A 51 -10.48 13.48 -0.76
C ASP A 51 -11.16 12.13 -0.50
N TYR A 52 -10.81 11.11 -1.28
CA TYR A 52 -11.15 9.73 -0.92
C TYR A 52 -10.07 9.23 0.01
N THR A 53 -10.41 9.12 1.28
CA THR A 53 -9.49 8.65 2.33
C THR A 53 -9.95 7.30 2.87
N TYR A 54 -9.05 6.31 2.80
CA TYR A 54 -9.24 5.02 3.44
C TYR A 54 -8.08 4.75 4.39
N VAL A 55 -8.42 4.20 5.56
CA VAL A 55 -7.45 3.88 6.62
C VAL A 55 -7.43 2.36 6.80
N HIS A 56 -6.26 1.76 6.60
CA HIS A 56 -6.05 0.32 6.81
C HIS A 56 -4.99 0.08 7.86
N LYS A 57 -5.24 -0.89 8.74
CA LYS A 57 -4.26 -1.42 9.67
C LYS A 57 -3.87 -2.82 9.25
N PHE A 58 -2.59 -3.10 9.18
CA PHE A 58 -2.11 -4.41 8.80
C PHE A 58 -0.69 -4.67 9.30
N PRO A 59 -0.36 -5.96 9.56
CA PRO A 59 0.98 -6.36 9.92
C PRO A 59 1.86 -6.52 8.68
N PHE A 60 3.12 -6.16 8.83
CA PHE A 60 4.21 -6.54 7.93
C PHE A 60 5.21 -7.42 8.68
N SER A 61 5.82 -8.38 7.97
CA SER A 61 6.69 -9.40 8.57
C SER A 61 7.85 -9.75 7.63
N ALA A 62 9.07 -9.83 8.18
CA ALA A 62 10.29 -10.16 7.43
C ALA A 62 10.35 -11.61 6.92
N ASN A 63 9.59 -12.51 7.55
CA ASN A 63 9.72 -13.97 7.37
C ASN A 63 8.62 -14.58 6.51
N GLU A 64 7.69 -13.78 5.99
CA GLU A 64 6.48 -14.23 5.29
C GLU A 64 6.36 -13.55 3.92
N THR A 65 5.39 -13.98 3.11
CA THR A 65 4.95 -13.25 1.90
C THR A 65 4.36 -11.87 2.23
N ASP A 66 4.26 -11.53 3.51
CA ASP A 66 3.54 -10.39 4.07
C ASP A 66 4.46 -9.16 4.26
N PHE A 67 5.51 -9.04 3.44
CA PHE A 67 6.28 -7.81 3.30
C PHE A 67 5.56 -6.78 2.40
N GLU A 68 4.51 -7.22 1.70
CA GLU A 68 3.64 -6.39 0.87
C GLU A 68 2.22 -6.39 1.43
N TRP A 69 1.68 -5.19 1.55
CA TRP A 69 0.24 -4.97 1.62
C TRP A 69 -0.27 -4.52 0.26
N ARG A 70 -1.42 -5.06 -0.09
CA ARG A 70 -2.11 -4.77 -1.35
C ARG A 70 -3.49 -4.30 -0.99
N ASP A 71 -3.87 -3.16 -1.55
CA ASP A 71 -5.25 -2.72 -1.42
C ASP A 71 -6.15 -3.72 -2.14
N ASN A 72 -7.06 -4.36 -1.39
CA ASN A 72 -8.06 -5.27 -1.95
C ASN A 72 -9.24 -4.50 -2.58
N SER A 73 -9.26 -3.17 -2.46
CA SER A 73 -10.25 -2.36 -3.15
C SER A 73 -9.87 -2.25 -4.62
N SER A 74 -10.75 -2.71 -5.52
CA SER A 74 -10.57 -2.50 -6.95
C SER A 74 -10.84 -1.03 -7.26
N ILE A 75 -9.81 -0.19 -7.29
CA ILE A 75 -10.00 1.20 -7.71
C ILE A 75 -10.08 1.21 -9.23
N SER A 76 -11.23 1.58 -9.79
CA SER A 76 -11.35 1.66 -11.24
C SER A 76 -10.46 2.77 -11.78
N TRP A 77 -9.82 2.54 -12.94
CA TRP A 77 -9.07 3.58 -13.66
C TRP A 77 -9.92 4.81 -13.96
N LYS A 78 -11.23 4.62 -14.19
CA LYS A 78 -12.17 5.72 -14.37
C LYS A 78 -12.25 6.61 -13.13
N THR A 79 -12.30 6.00 -11.93
CA THR A 79 -12.32 6.70 -10.64
C THR A 79 -11.01 7.43 -10.38
N LEU A 80 -9.87 6.84 -10.76
CA LEU A 80 -8.56 7.45 -10.60
C LEU A 80 -8.31 8.58 -11.59
N ALA A 81 -8.56 8.36 -12.87
CA ALA A 81 -8.23 9.31 -13.92
C ALA A 81 -9.22 10.48 -13.98
N LYS A 82 -10.51 10.25 -13.75
CA LYS A 82 -11.53 11.30 -13.86
C LYS A 82 -12.30 11.45 -12.55
N PRO A 83 -12.29 12.63 -11.92
CA PRO A 83 -11.73 13.92 -12.36
C PRO A 83 -10.38 14.28 -11.71
N ASN A 84 -9.54 13.29 -11.37
CA ASN A 84 -8.34 13.55 -10.57
C ASN A 84 -7.06 13.70 -11.40
N ALA A 85 -7.07 13.41 -12.70
CA ALA A 85 -5.91 13.60 -13.56
C ALA A 85 -5.75 15.07 -13.97
N ILE A 86 -4.58 15.65 -13.73
CA ILE A 86 -4.11 16.92 -14.30
C ILE A 86 -2.90 16.63 -15.17
N ASP A 87 -2.88 17.13 -16.40
CA ASP A 87 -1.77 16.95 -17.34
C ASP A 87 -1.32 15.47 -17.41
N ASP A 88 -2.30 14.56 -17.51
CA ASP A 88 -2.13 13.11 -17.49
C ASP A 88 -1.41 12.54 -16.25
N LYS A 89 -1.45 13.26 -15.12
CA LYS A 89 -0.88 12.85 -13.84
C LYS A 89 -1.94 12.74 -12.75
N ILE A 90 -1.81 11.75 -11.90
CA ILE A 90 -2.67 11.53 -10.72
C ILE A 90 -1.79 11.64 -9.49
N ILE A 91 -2.26 12.39 -8.49
CA ILE A 91 -1.56 12.52 -7.20
C ILE A 91 -2.24 11.59 -6.20
N VAL A 92 -1.47 10.63 -5.70
CA VAL A 92 -1.86 9.74 -4.61
C VAL A 92 -0.99 10.09 -3.41
N ASP A 93 -1.61 10.60 -2.35
CA ASP A 93 -0.91 10.77 -1.08
C ASP A 93 -1.06 9.51 -0.26
N ILE A 94 0.04 9.08 0.35
CA ILE A 94 0.06 7.94 1.25
C ILE A 94 0.73 8.40 2.54
N LYS A 95 -0.04 8.46 3.63
CA LYS A 95 0.51 8.67 4.96
C LYS A 95 0.60 7.33 5.67
N ASN A 96 1.82 6.96 6.03
CA ASN A 96 2.10 5.73 6.77
C ASN A 96 2.44 6.08 8.21
N ARG A 97 1.78 5.44 9.17
CA ARG A 97 2.06 5.54 10.60
C ARG A 97 2.38 4.15 11.15
N ILE A 98 3.62 3.97 11.61
CA ILE A 98 4.01 2.75 12.33
C ILE A 98 3.40 2.83 13.74
N ILE A 99 2.48 1.92 14.04
CA ILE A 99 1.84 1.80 15.35
C ILE A 99 2.78 1.04 16.29
N HIS A 100 3.32 -0.08 15.81
CA HIS A 100 4.19 -0.96 16.58
C HIS A 100 5.33 -1.47 15.70
N LEU A 101 6.51 -1.63 16.30
CA LEU A 101 7.70 -2.14 15.62
C LEU A 101 8.49 -3.05 16.56
N GLU A 102 8.59 -4.31 16.17
CA GLU A 102 9.45 -5.28 16.83
C GLU A 102 10.70 -5.51 16.00
N LYS A 103 11.85 -5.29 16.63
CA LYS A 103 13.15 -5.62 16.06
C LYS A 103 13.62 -6.93 16.67
N GLY A 104 13.77 -7.94 15.84
CA GLY A 104 14.34 -9.22 16.21
C GLY A 104 15.86 -9.24 16.12
N ALA A 105 16.42 -10.43 16.36
CA ALA A 105 17.85 -10.67 16.30
C ALA A 105 18.41 -10.39 14.89
N PRO A 106 19.70 -10.02 14.79
CA PRO A 106 20.42 -10.02 13.53
C PRO A 106 20.29 -11.34 12.78
N ILE A 107 20.03 -11.26 11.48
CA ILE A 107 20.12 -12.40 10.58
C ILE A 107 21.59 -12.44 10.13
N ALA A 108 22.28 -13.55 10.40
CA ALA A 108 23.64 -13.72 9.90
C ALA A 108 23.61 -13.70 8.37
N ASP A 109 24.47 -12.88 7.74
CA ASP A 109 24.67 -12.92 6.30
C ASP A 109 25.13 -14.33 5.94
N THR A 110 24.22 -15.12 5.39
CA THR A 110 24.59 -16.36 4.72
C THR A 110 25.09 -15.94 3.35
N ALA A 111 26.37 -15.58 3.28
CA ALA A 111 27.08 -15.37 2.04
C ALA A 111 26.80 -16.57 1.12
N LYS A 112 26.23 -16.29 -0.05
CA LYS A 112 25.95 -17.27 -1.10
C LYS A 112 27.07 -17.23 -2.12
#